data_AF-A0A5G2QRI0-F1
#
_entry.id   AF-A0A5G2QRI0-F1
#
_cell.length_a   1.000
_cell.length_b   1.000
_cell.length_c   1.000
_cell.angle_alpha   90.00
_cell.angle_beta   90.00
_cell.angle_gamma   90.00
#
_symmetry.space_group_name_H-M   'P 1'
#
loop_
_entity.id
_entity.type
_entity.pdbx_description
1 polymer ?
#
loop_
_entity_poly.entity_id
_entity_poly.type
_entity_poly.pdbx_seq_one_letter_code
_entity_poly.pdbx_strand_id
1 'polypeptide(L)'
;WAASYSSSSNRKEHVRITTKPQPGFLERLSETSGGMFVGLMTFLLSFYLIFMNEGRALKTATLLAEGLSLVVSPESIHSVAPENEGKLVHIIGALRTSKLLSDPNYGVHLPAVKLRRHVEMYQWVETEESREHTEDGQVKTETRYSYNTEWRSEIINSRNFDREIGHKNPSAMAVESFTATAPFVQIGRFFLSAGLIDKIDNFKPLSLSKLEDPHVDIVRRGDYFYHSENPKYPEVGDLRISFSYAGLSGDDPDLGPAHVVTVIARQRGDQLVPYSTKSGDSLLLLHHGDFSAEVFHREQKSNSLKTWGLRAAGWVAMFTGLNLMTRILYTLVVKIGFNFASCSEAVDGKSVHSAPTAQVPLLTCCRIRSCFLFEVAATTKRYLEK
;
A
#
# COMPACT_ATOMS: atom_id res chain seq x y z
N TRP A 1 19.77 44.76 -14.53
CA TRP A 1 19.70 45.13 -13.11
C TRP A 1 18.32 45.71 -12.83
N ALA A 2 17.46 44.96 -12.14
CA ALA A 2 16.28 45.48 -11.47
C ALA A 2 15.81 44.40 -10.48
N ALA A 3 16.60 44.22 -9.41
CA ALA A 3 16.18 43.43 -8.26
C ALA A 3 15.32 44.34 -7.39
N SER A 4 13.99 44.20 -7.48
CA SER A 4 13.07 44.77 -6.50
C SER A 4 13.10 43.89 -5.25
N TYR A 5 13.97 44.25 -4.31
CA TYR A 5 13.91 43.75 -2.95
C TYR A 5 12.71 44.40 -2.23
N SER A 6 11.79 43.57 -1.74
CA SER A 6 10.77 44.02 -0.79
C SER A 6 10.28 42.87 0.11
N SER A 7 10.54 43.09 1.41
CA SER A 7 9.95 42.47 2.60
C SER A 7 10.35 41.04 2.97
N SER A 8 11.16 40.98 4.02
CA SER A 8 11.44 39.84 4.91
C SER A 8 10.19 39.41 5.67
N SER A 9 9.30 38.72 4.97
CA SER A 9 8.27 37.88 5.59
C SER A 9 8.74 36.44 5.51
N ASN A 10 8.64 35.68 6.61
CA ASN A 10 8.71 34.23 6.63
C ASN A 10 7.62 33.67 5.70
N ARG A 11 7.85 33.72 4.38
CA ARG A 11 6.96 33.11 3.42
C ARG A 11 7.18 31.62 3.54
N LYS A 12 6.20 30.96 4.14
CA LYS A 12 6.05 29.51 4.20
C LYS A 12 5.90 28.87 2.81
N GLU A 13 5.90 29.68 1.75
CA GLU A 13 5.77 29.24 0.38
C GLU A 13 6.63 30.09 -0.55
N HIS A 14 7.13 29.45 -1.61
CA HIS A 14 7.64 30.14 -2.78
C HIS A 14 7.34 29.36 -4.05
N VAL A 15 7.44 30.04 -5.19
CA VAL A 15 7.16 29.45 -6.50
C VAL A 15 8.43 29.51 -7.33
N ARG A 16 8.79 28.38 -7.93
CA ARG A 16 9.84 28.26 -8.92
C ARG A 16 9.19 28.08 -10.29
N ILE A 17 9.47 29.01 -11.20
CA ILE A 17 8.98 28.93 -12.57
C ILE A 17 10.10 28.40 -13.44
N THR A 18 9.85 27.29 -14.12
CA THR A 18 10.75 26.73 -15.12
C THR A 18 10.08 26.85 -16.48
N THR A 19 10.68 27.62 -17.38
CA THR A 19 10.19 27.76 -18.76
C THR A 19 10.91 26.78 -19.66
N LYS A 20 10.15 25.95 -20.38
CA LYS A 20 10.65 25.09 -21.44
C LYS A 20 10.07 25.55 -22.79
N PRO A 21 10.85 25.52 -23.89
CA PRO A 21 10.30 25.77 -25.22
C PRO A 21 9.19 24.75 -25.53
N GLN A 22 8.20 25.12 -26.36
CA GLN A 22 7.20 24.13 -26.76
C GLN A 22 7.88 22.93 -27.42
N PRO A 23 7.50 21.71 -27.03
CA PRO A 23 8.11 20.52 -27.60
C PRO A 23 7.89 20.54 -29.11
N GLY A 24 8.98 20.42 -29.85
CA GLY A 24 8.97 20.36 -31.31
C GLY A 24 8.22 19.12 -31.82
N PHE A 25 8.00 19.01 -33.13
CA PHE A 25 7.31 17.85 -33.71
C PHE A 25 7.97 16.51 -33.31
N LEU A 26 9.30 16.44 -33.33
CA LEU A 26 10.06 15.26 -32.92
C LEU A 26 9.95 14.99 -31.42
N GLU A 27 9.87 16.02 -30.59
CA GLU A 27 9.76 15.91 -29.13
C GLU A 27 8.36 15.44 -28.73
N ARG A 28 7.30 15.97 -29.35
CA ARG A 28 5.92 15.47 -29.22
C ARG A 28 5.74 14.05 -29.77
N LEU A 29 6.43 13.70 -30.84
CA LEU A 29 6.50 12.32 -31.34
C LEU A 29 7.25 11.40 -30.37
N SER A 30 8.31 11.88 -29.71
CA SER A 30 9.03 11.09 -28.70
C SER A 30 8.21 10.88 -27.43
N GLU A 31 7.47 11.90 -26.97
CA GLU A 31 6.55 11.81 -25.83
C GLU A 31 5.39 10.85 -26.12
N THR A 32 4.82 10.90 -27.32
CA THR A 32 3.75 9.99 -27.73
C THR A 32 4.25 8.56 -27.99
N SER A 33 5.48 8.39 -28.50
CA SER A 33 6.15 7.08 -28.61
C SER A 33 6.45 6.49 -27.24
N GLY A 34 6.82 7.33 -26.27
CA GLY A 34 6.98 6.95 -24.87
C GLY A 34 5.68 6.39 -24.27
N GLY A 35 4.56 7.07 -24.50
CA GLY A 35 3.23 6.60 -24.06
C GLY A 35 2.84 5.24 -24.66
N MET A 36 3.17 4.98 -25.92
CA MET A 36 2.95 3.67 -26.57
C MET A 36 3.81 2.58 -25.92
N PHE A 37 5.10 2.85 -25.69
CA PHE A 37 5.99 1.89 -25.04
C PHE A 37 5.54 1.59 -23.61
N VAL A 38 5.19 2.63 -22.83
CA VAL A 38 4.63 2.47 -21.48
C VAL A 38 3.32 1.69 -21.53
N GLY A 39 2.44 1.96 -22.49
CA GLY A 39 1.20 1.20 -22.70
C GLY A 39 1.45 -0.27 -22.99
N LEU A 40 2.39 -0.59 -23.89
CA LEU A 40 2.78 -1.96 -24.22
C LEU A 40 3.38 -2.69 -23.00
N MET A 41 4.29 -2.03 -22.27
CA MET A 41 4.87 -2.60 -21.05
C MET A 41 3.81 -2.85 -19.98
N THR A 42 2.89 -1.90 -19.76
CA THR A 42 1.77 -2.04 -18.82
C THR A 42 0.85 -3.19 -19.22
N PHE A 43 0.55 -3.33 -20.52
CA PHE A 43 -0.24 -4.41 -21.07
C PHE A 43 0.41 -5.77 -20.82
N LEU A 44 1.69 -5.94 -21.14
CA LEU A 44 2.42 -7.20 -20.88
C LEU A 44 2.53 -7.51 -19.38
N LEU A 45 2.81 -6.49 -18.56
CA LEU A 45 2.89 -6.64 -17.11
C LEU A 45 1.55 -7.07 -16.50
N SER A 46 0.42 -6.66 -17.08
CA SER A 46 -0.91 -7.06 -16.62
C SER A 46 -1.12 -8.57 -16.71
N PHE A 47 -0.70 -9.21 -17.81
CA PHE A 47 -0.76 -10.67 -17.94
C PHE A 47 0.14 -11.36 -16.93
N TYR A 48 1.36 -10.86 -16.74
CA TYR A 48 2.29 -11.41 -15.75
C TYR A 48 1.70 -11.34 -14.33
N LEU A 49 1.11 -10.20 -13.95
CA LEU A 49 0.46 -10.00 -12.66
C LEU A 49 -0.72 -10.96 -12.47
N ILE A 50 -1.60 -11.08 -13.46
CA ILE A 50 -2.75 -11.99 -13.40
C ILE A 50 -2.29 -13.44 -13.30
N PHE A 51 -1.30 -13.85 -14.10
CA PHE A 51 -0.77 -15.20 -14.10
C PHE A 51 -0.14 -15.57 -12.76
N MET A 52 0.72 -14.70 -12.22
CA MET A 52 1.32 -14.90 -10.89
C MET A 52 0.26 -14.93 -9.78
N ASN A 53 -0.77 -14.08 -9.89
CA ASN A 53 -1.89 -14.08 -8.94
C ASN A 53 -2.70 -15.39 -9.01
N GLU A 54 -2.95 -15.94 -10.20
CA GLU A 54 -3.66 -17.21 -10.36
C GLU A 54 -2.86 -18.36 -9.77
N GLY A 55 -1.55 -18.41 -10.04
CA GLY A 55 -0.65 -19.39 -9.45
C GLY A 55 -0.67 -19.33 -7.91
N ARG A 56 -0.59 -18.13 -7.32
CA ARG A 56 -0.72 -17.93 -5.88
C ARG A 56 -2.09 -18.37 -5.34
N ALA A 57 -3.17 -18.00 -6.04
CA ALA A 57 -4.54 -18.28 -5.62
C ALA A 57 -4.80 -19.79 -5.58
N LEU A 58 -4.38 -20.52 -6.61
CA LEU A 58 -4.49 -21.97 -6.70
C LEU A 58 -3.66 -22.66 -5.62
N LYS A 59 -2.38 -22.29 -5.46
CA LYS A 59 -1.51 -22.84 -4.40
C LYS A 59 -2.10 -22.66 -3.00
N THR A 60 -2.62 -21.47 -2.73
CA THR A 60 -3.26 -21.18 -1.43
C THR A 60 -4.52 -22.01 -1.25
N ALA A 61 -5.34 -22.18 -2.30
CA ALA A 61 -6.55 -22.99 -2.23
C ALA A 61 -6.26 -24.48 -2.01
N THR A 62 -5.27 -25.05 -2.70
CA THR A 62 -4.85 -26.44 -2.52
C THR A 62 -4.25 -26.67 -1.13
N LEU A 63 -3.43 -25.72 -0.64
CA LEU A 63 -2.85 -25.76 0.70
C LEU A 63 -3.91 -25.71 1.80
N LEU A 64 -4.91 -24.83 1.68
CA LEU A 64 -6.02 -24.76 2.64
C LEU A 64 -6.91 -26.01 2.59
N ALA A 65 -7.16 -26.57 1.40
CA ALA A 65 -7.93 -27.79 1.25
C ALA A 65 -7.22 -29.01 1.87
N GLU A 66 -5.91 -29.15 1.65
CA GLU A 66 -5.09 -30.19 2.30
C GLU A 66 -5.11 -29.99 3.82
N GLY A 67 -4.87 -28.77 4.29
CA GLY A 67 -4.90 -28.43 5.71
C GLY A 67 -6.23 -28.79 6.37
N LEU A 68 -7.36 -28.43 5.75
CA LEU A 68 -8.69 -28.73 6.27
C LEU A 68 -8.94 -30.24 6.39
N SER A 69 -8.40 -31.05 5.48
CA SER A 69 -8.58 -32.51 5.52
C SER A 69 -7.74 -33.21 6.60
N LEU A 70 -6.66 -32.57 7.07
CA LEU A 70 -5.68 -33.17 7.99
C LEU A 70 -5.72 -32.58 9.40
N VAL A 71 -6.43 -31.47 9.58
CA VAL A 71 -6.45 -30.73 10.85
C VAL A 71 -7.16 -31.54 11.94
N VAL A 72 -6.51 -31.64 13.10
CA VAL A 72 -7.06 -32.26 14.30
C VAL A 72 -7.18 -31.19 15.38
N SER A 73 -8.33 -31.11 16.05
CA SER A 73 -8.46 -30.27 17.25
C SER A 73 -8.12 -31.11 18.47
N PRO A 74 -7.03 -30.82 19.21
CA PRO A 74 -6.71 -31.54 20.44
C PRO A 74 -7.83 -31.38 21.48
N GLU A 75 -8.08 -32.42 22.29
CA GLU A 75 -9.08 -32.38 23.35
C GLU A 75 -8.74 -31.36 24.46
N SER A 76 -7.43 -31.14 24.70
CA SER A 76 -6.95 -30.19 25.69
C SER A 76 -5.68 -29.50 25.22
N ILE A 77 -5.53 -28.23 25.61
CA ILE A 77 -4.30 -27.44 25.43
C ILE A 77 -3.35 -27.56 26.63
N HIS A 78 -3.79 -28.23 27.71
CA HIS A 78 -3.06 -28.33 28.98
C HIS A 78 -2.14 -29.55 29.07
N SER A 79 -2.21 -30.45 28.09
CA SER A 79 -1.32 -31.60 27.93
C SER A 79 -0.88 -31.71 26.47
N VAL A 80 0.34 -32.22 26.25
CA VAL A 80 0.85 -32.51 24.90
C VAL A 80 0.56 -33.98 24.62
N ALA A 81 -0.40 -34.22 23.73
CA ALA A 81 -0.84 -35.56 23.35
C ALA A 81 0.15 -36.17 22.34
N PRO A 82 0.84 -37.29 22.64
CA PRO A 82 1.79 -37.91 21.72
C PRO A 82 1.15 -38.38 20.41
N GLU A 83 -0.14 -38.72 20.40
CA GLU A 83 -0.87 -39.11 19.19
C GLU A 83 -1.02 -37.99 18.16
N ASN A 84 -0.80 -36.73 18.56
CA ASN A 84 -0.85 -35.56 17.67
C ASN A 84 0.52 -35.19 17.11
N GLU A 85 1.58 -35.91 17.47
CA GLU A 85 2.93 -35.65 16.99
C GLU A 85 3.01 -35.69 15.46
N GLY A 86 3.54 -34.62 14.87
CA GLY A 86 3.64 -34.47 13.42
C GLY A 86 2.34 -34.13 12.70
N LYS A 87 1.18 -34.13 13.39
CA LYS A 87 -0.11 -33.77 12.80
C LYS A 87 -0.31 -32.26 12.78
N LEU A 88 -1.18 -31.81 11.89
CA LEU A 88 -1.67 -30.45 11.87
C LEU A 88 -2.71 -30.29 12.99
N VAL A 89 -2.42 -29.44 13.96
CA VAL A 89 -3.30 -29.20 15.11
C VAL A 89 -3.96 -27.84 15.01
N HIS A 90 -5.22 -27.77 15.42
CA HIS A 90 -5.99 -26.55 15.58
C HIS A 90 -6.18 -26.26 17.07
N ILE A 91 -5.55 -25.20 17.55
CA ILE A 91 -5.46 -24.84 18.96
C ILE A 91 -6.04 -23.45 19.16
N ILE A 92 -6.92 -23.31 20.14
CA ILE A 92 -7.45 -22.02 20.59
C ILE A 92 -7.01 -21.83 22.03
N GLY A 93 -6.49 -20.65 22.35
CA GLY A 93 -6.26 -20.31 23.75
C GLY A 93 -5.62 -18.96 23.97
N ALA A 94 -5.58 -18.57 25.25
CA ALA A 94 -4.97 -17.33 25.70
C ALA A 94 -3.45 -17.37 25.56
N LEU A 95 -2.89 -16.27 25.04
CA LEU A 95 -1.45 -16.07 24.99
C LEU A 95 -0.88 -15.95 26.40
N ARG A 96 0.25 -16.61 26.63
CA ARG A 96 1.03 -16.51 27.87
C ARG A 96 2.50 -16.28 27.53
N THR A 97 3.10 -15.32 28.22
CA THR A 97 4.54 -15.06 28.16
C THR A 97 5.18 -15.36 29.52
N SER A 98 6.46 -15.71 29.52
CA SER A 98 7.21 -16.03 30.75
C SER A 98 7.74 -14.79 31.47
N LYS A 99 7.89 -13.67 30.76
CA LYS A 99 8.42 -12.40 31.28
C LYS A 99 7.57 -11.24 30.81
N LEU A 100 7.53 -10.18 31.62
CA LEU A 100 6.98 -8.89 31.21
C LEU A 100 7.94 -8.22 30.22
N LEU A 101 7.39 -7.50 29.26
CA LEU A 101 8.16 -6.58 28.42
C LEU A 101 8.21 -5.23 29.09
N SER A 102 9.35 -4.55 28.96
CA SER A 102 9.60 -3.29 29.64
C SER A 102 10.35 -2.28 28.78
N ASP A 103 9.99 -1.00 28.91
CA ASP A 103 10.82 0.14 28.55
C ASP A 103 11.14 0.95 29.81
N PRO A 104 12.30 0.70 30.46
CA PRO A 104 12.67 1.34 31.71
C PRO A 104 12.80 2.86 31.61
N ASN A 105 13.13 3.40 30.43
CA ASN A 105 13.31 4.84 30.24
C ASN A 105 11.99 5.61 30.40
N TYR A 106 10.85 4.93 30.28
CA TYR A 106 9.51 5.50 30.35
C TYR A 106 8.62 4.80 31.40
N GLY A 107 9.19 3.92 32.22
CA GLY A 107 8.44 3.18 33.24
C GLY A 107 7.32 2.28 32.69
N VAL A 108 7.40 1.87 31.43
CA VAL A 108 6.38 1.02 30.80
C VAL A 108 6.71 -0.44 31.07
N HIS A 109 5.80 -1.17 31.70
CA HIS A 109 5.93 -2.60 31.98
C HIS A 109 4.58 -3.29 31.78
N LEU A 110 4.50 -4.29 30.91
CA LEU A 110 3.28 -5.08 30.74
C LEU A 110 3.56 -6.50 30.24
N PRO A 111 2.68 -7.46 30.57
CA PRO A 111 2.78 -8.80 30.04
C PRO A 111 2.16 -8.84 28.63
N ALA A 112 2.99 -8.76 27.59
CA ALA A 112 2.55 -8.81 26.20
C ALA A 112 3.55 -9.58 25.33
N VAL A 113 3.10 -10.04 24.17
CA VAL A 113 3.96 -10.68 23.16
C VAL A 113 4.87 -9.67 22.48
N LYS A 114 4.35 -8.48 22.15
CA LYS A 114 5.15 -7.37 21.60
C LYS A 114 4.85 -6.07 22.30
N LEU A 115 5.89 -5.27 22.52
CA LEU A 115 5.84 -3.90 22.98
C LEU A 115 6.55 -3.02 21.96
N ARG A 116 5.88 -1.98 21.48
CA ARG A 116 6.43 -1.06 20.48
C ARG A 116 6.41 0.37 21.01
N ARG A 117 7.59 0.98 21.03
CA ARG A 117 7.78 2.42 21.20
C ARG A 117 7.80 3.06 19.82
N HIS A 118 6.88 4.00 19.60
CA HIS A 118 6.82 4.81 18.40
C HIS A 118 7.22 6.23 18.74
N VAL A 119 8.28 6.71 18.09
CA VAL A 119 8.84 8.05 18.26
C VAL A 119 8.58 8.87 17.00
N GLU A 120 8.16 10.11 17.18
CA GLU A 120 8.05 11.11 16.13
C GLU A 120 8.78 12.38 16.55
N MET A 121 9.43 13.03 15.59
CA MET A 121 10.06 14.33 15.77
C MET A 121 9.24 15.40 15.08
N TYR A 122 9.03 16.53 15.76
CA TYR A 122 8.46 17.72 15.16
C TYR A 122 9.52 18.38 14.28
N GLN A 123 9.25 18.48 12.98
CA GLN A 123 10.26 18.91 12.01
C GLN A 123 9.61 19.53 10.77
N TRP A 124 10.39 20.28 9.99
CA TRP A 124 9.94 20.84 8.71
C TRP A 124 9.70 19.74 7.68
N VAL A 125 8.62 19.90 6.92
CA VAL A 125 8.23 19.08 5.77
C VAL A 125 8.03 20.02 4.58
N GLU A 126 8.69 19.71 3.46
CA GLU A 126 8.47 20.39 2.18
C GLU A 126 7.41 19.63 1.38
N THR A 127 6.36 20.33 0.96
CA THR A 127 5.35 19.82 0.02
C THR A 127 5.47 20.54 -1.30
N GLU A 128 5.54 19.79 -2.39
CA GLU A 128 5.66 20.28 -3.77
C GLU A 128 4.32 20.14 -4.52
N GLU A 129 3.85 21.22 -5.15
CA GLU A 129 2.72 21.21 -6.09
C GLU A 129 3.17 21.81 -7.43
N SER A 130 3.08 21.03 -8.52
CA SER A 130 3.48 21.48 -9.86
C SER A 130 2.27 21.68 -10.77
N ARG A 131 2.24 22.81 -11.49
CA ARG A 131 1.23 23.13 -12.52
C ARG A 131 1.90 23.55 -13.81
N GLU A 132 1.32 23.15 -14.94
CA GLU A 132 1.85 23.46 -16.27
C GLU A 132 0.85 24.30 -17.05
N HIS A 133 1.28 25.47 -17.54
CA HIS A 133 0.48 26.34 -18.41
C HIS A 133 1.28 26.72 -19.67
N THR A 134 0.57 26.94 -20.78
CA THR A 134 1.17 27.37 -22.04
C THR A 134 0.93 28.87 -22.23
N GLU A 135 2.01 29.63 -22.43
CA GLU A 135 1.98 31.08 -22.68
C GLU A 135 3.01 31.41 -23.76
N ASP A 136 2.63 32.22 -24.75
CA ASP A 136 3.50 32.68 -25.85
C ASP A 136 4.29 31.56 -26.58
N GLY A 137 3.68 30.40 -26.76
CA GLY A 137 4.33 29.28 -27.44
C GLY A 137 5.43 28.59 -26.61
N GLN A 138 5.51 28.86 -25.31
CA GLN A 138 6.40 28.18 -24.35
C GLN A 138 5.58 27.46 -23.27
N VAL A 139 6.06 26.32 -22.78
CA VAL A 139 5.46 25.58 -21.66
C VAL A 139 6.13 26.08 -20.38
N LYS A 140 5.35 26.71 -19.50
CA LYS A 140 5.81 27.14 -18.18
C LYS A 140 5.33 26.14 -17.14
N THR A 141 6.28 25.53 -16.43
CA THR A 141 6.01 24.72 -15.23
C THR A 141 6.20 25.60 -14.02
N GLU A 142 5.12 25.85 -13.29
CA GLU A 142 5.13 26.54 -12.01
C GLU A 142 5.10 25.50 -10.88
N THR A 143 6.20 25.37 -10.16
CA THR A 143 6.31 24.50 -9.00
C THR A 143 6.24 25.34 -7.74
N ARG A 144 5.21 25.12 -6.92
CA ARG A 144 5.02 25.74 -5.61
C ARG A 144 5.57 24.82 -4.53
N TYR A 145 6.48 25.35 -3.74
CA TYR A 145 6.97 24.70 -2.53
C TYR A 145 6.29 25.32 -1.32
N SER A 146 5.85 24.48 -0.39
CA SER A 146 5.28 24.89 0.89
C SER A 146 5.99 24.17 2.04
N TYR A 147 6.23 24.90 3.13
CA TYR A 147 6.98 24.42 4.29
C TYR A 147 6.10 24.49 5.53
N ASN A 148 5.84 23.32 6.11
CA ASN A 148 5.06 23.19 7.33
C ASN A 148 5.80 22.31 8.33
N THR A 149 5.62 22.58 9.61
CA THR A 149 6.16 21.76 10.68
C THR A 149 5.15 20.69 11.09
N GLU A 150 5.59 19.43 11.05
CA GLU A 150 4.75 18.26 11.32
C GLU A 150 5.51 17.24 12.16
N TRP A 151 4.76 16.40 12.86
CA TRP A 151 5.31 15.22 13.52
C TRP A 151 5.55 14.12 12.48
N ARG A 152 6.78 13.64 12.39
CA ARG A 152 7.16 12.56 11.47
C ARG A 152 8.04 11.54 12.18
N SER A 153 7.80 10.26 11.89
CA SER A 153 8.57 9.13 12.44
C SER A 153 9.96 8.98 11.80
N GLU A 154 10.11 9.47 10.57
CA GLU A 154 11.35 9.42 9.81
C GLU A 154 12.10 10.75 9.90
N ILE A 155 13.42 10.72 9.83
CA ILE A 155 14.25 11.92 9.81
C ILE A 155 14.22 12.50 8.39
N ILE A 156 13.76 13.74 8.24
CA ILE A 156 13.73 14.44 6.96
C ILE A 156 15.00 15.28 6.84
N ASN A 157 15.85 14.91 5.89
CA ASN A 157 17.06 15.66 5.59
C ASN A 157 16.73 16.98 4.88
N SER A 158 16.69 18.07 5.64
CA SER A 158 16.37 19.41 5.14
C SER A 158 17.37 19.96 4.12
N ARG A 159 18.55 19.34 3.94
CA ARG A 159 19.51 19.71 2.89
C ARG A 159 18.97 19.47 1.47
N ASN A 160 17.95 18.62 1.35
CA ASN A 160 17.30 18.33 0.08
C ASN A 160 16.14 19.27 -0.23
N PHE A 161 15.81 20.21 0.67
CA PHE A 161 14.76 21.20 0.42
C PHE A 161 15.22 22.21 -0.64
N ASP A 162 14.29 22.65 -1.48
CA ASP A 162 14.53 23.74 -2.46
C ASP A 162 14.95 25.02 -1.72
N ARG A 163 14.44 25.24 -0.51
CA ARG A 163 14.87 26.30 0.40
C ARG A 163 15.14 25.81 1.83
N GLU A 164 16.39 25.44 2.08
CA GLU A 164 16.87 25.05 3.42
C GLU A 164 16.89 26.23 4.42
N ILE A 165 17.17 27.46 3.97
CA ILE A 165 17.33 28.62 4.86
C ILE A 165 16.01 28.93 5.57
N GLY A 166 15.99 28.72 6.89
CA GLY A 166 14.81 28.88 7.74
C GLY A 166 14.07 27.57 8.05
N HIS A 167 14.44 26.47 7.39
CA HIS A 167 13.75 25.17 7.48
C HIS A 167 14.72 24.02 7.82
N LYS A 168 15.65 24.26 8.76
CA LYS A 168 16.64 23.26 9.15
C LYS A 168 16.04 22.25 10.12
N ASN A 169 16.25 20.97 9.82
CA ASN A 169 15.89 19.86 10.71
C ASN A 169 17.13 19.29 11.40
N PRO A 170 17.00 18.73 12.62
CA PRO A 170 18.04 17.91 13.23
C PRO A 170 18.37 16.69 12.38
N SER A 171 19.63 16.27 12.39
CA SER A 171 20.09 15.10 11.62
C SER A 171 19.84 13.76 12.31
N ALA A 172 19.40 13.76 13.57
CA ALA A 172 19.16 12.58 14.38
C ALA A 172 18.08 12.85 15.43
N MET A 173 17.39 11.80 15.87
CA MET A 173 16.51 11.83 17.04
C MET A 173 17.28 11.37 18.28
N ALA A 174 17.04 11.97 19.43
CA ALA A 174 17.67 11.56 20.70
C ALA A 174 17.18 10.19 21.20
N VAL A 175 15.99 9.76 20.74
CA VAL A 175 15.37 8.49 21.08
C VAL A 175 14.88 7.82 19.79
N GLU A 176 15.09 6.51 19.68
CA GLU A 176 14.65 5.74 18.52
C GLU A 176 13.39 4.92 18.81
N SER A 177 12.60 4.68 17.76
CA SER A 177 11.52 3.70 17.80
C SER A 177 12.09 2.28 17.91
N PHE A 178 11.41 1.40 18.64
CA PHE A 178 11.79 -0.01 18.68
C PHE A 178 10.56 -0.89 18.93
N THR A 179 10.71 -2.17 18.64
CA THR A 179 9.74 -3.21 19.01
C THR A 179 10.48 -4.31 19.76
N ALA A 180 10.13 -4.50 21.04
CA ALA A 180 10.54 -5.65 21.82
C ALA A 180 9.54 -6.79 21.63
N THR A 181 10.06 -8.01 21.55
CA THR A 181 9.28 -9.24 21.38
C THR A 181 9.62 -10.20 22.51
N ALA A 182 8.61 -10.83 23.10
CA ALA A 182 8.80 -11.83 24.14
C ALA A 182 9.51 -13.07 23.57
N PRO A 183 10.57 -13.58 24.22
CA PRO A 183 11.37 -14.69 23.69
C PRO A 183 10.62 -16.03 23.73
N PHE A 184 9.69 -16.18 24.67
CA PHE A 184 8.89 -17.40 24.84
C PHE A 184 7.42 -17.04 24.98
N VAL A 185 6.63 -17.52 24.03
CA VAL A 185 5.20 -17.31 23.96
C VAL A 185 4.55 -18.67 23.86
N GLN A 186 3.53 -18.91 24.67
CA GLN A 186 2.84 -20.21 24.72
C GLN A 186 1.32 -20.05 24.74
N ILE A 187 0.63 -21.09 24.29
CA ILE A 187 -0.81 -21.31 24.47
C ILE A 187 -0.96 -22.65 25.20
N GLY A 188 -1.46 -22.63 26.43
CA GLY A 188 -1.47 -23.82 27.27
C GLY A 188 -0.05 -24.36 27.47
N ARG A 189 0.23 -25.58 27.01
CA ARG A 189 1.56 -26.22 27.03
C ARG A 189 2.36 -26.08 25.74
N PHE A 190 1.82 -25.41 24.73
CA PHE A 190 2.44 -25.34 23.41
C PHE A 190 3.18 -24.02 23.19
N PHE A 191 4.44 -24.08 22.78
CA PHE A 191 5.27 -22.92 22.42
C PHE A 191 5.06 -22.51 20.96
N LEU A 192 4.96 -21.20 20.73
CA LEU A 192 4.82 -20.63 19.40
C LEU A 192 6.19 -20.49 18.75
N SER A 193 6.32 -20.93 17.50
CA SER A 193 7.49 -20.64 16.66
C SER A 193 7.59 -19.15 16.32
N ALA A 194 8.79 -18.69 15.92
CA ALA A 194 9.03 -17.30 15.52
C ALA A 194 8.04 -16.81 14.44
N GLY A 195 7.74 -17.64 13.44
CA GLY A 195 6.78 -17.30 12.39
C GLY A 195 5.33 -17.11 12.89
N LEU A 196 4.94 -17.73 14.01
CA LEU A 196 3.66 -17.45 14.66
C LEU A 196 3.72 -16.15 15.45
N ILE A 197 4.81 -15.92 16.19
CA ILE A 197 5.02 -14.69 16.95
C ILE A 197 5.02 -13.46 16.00
N ASP A 198 5.61 -13.60 14.82
CA ASP A 198 5.63 -12.54 13.80
C ASP A 198 4.23 -12.15 13.33
N LYS A 199 3.32 -13.14 13.19
CA LYS A 199 1.91 -12.92 12.81
C LYS A 199 1.07 -12.24 13.90
N ILE A 200 1.60 -12.06 15.11
CA ILE A 200 0.94 -11.29 16.16
C ILE A 200 1.29 -9.81 15.94
N ASP A 201 0.48 -9.12 15.14
CA ASP A 201 0.69 -7.73 14.71
C ASP A 201 -0.48 -6.79 15.02
N ASN A 202 -1.46 -7.26 15.81
CA ASN A 202 -2.61 -6.49 16.27
C ASN A 202 -2.26 -5.46 17.36
N PHE A 203 -1.41 -4.50 17.01
CA PHE A 203 -0.98 -3.44 17.92
C PHE A 203 -2.16 -2.58 18.38
N LYS A 204 -2.37 -2.52 19.69
CA LYS A 204 -3.29 -1.60 20.35
C LYS A 204 -2.50 -0.48 21.03
N PRO A 205 -2.97 0.78 21.00
CA PRO A 205 -2.33 1.86 21.74
C PRO A 205 -2.37 1.54 23.24
N LEU A 206 -1.27 1.83 23.93
CA LEU A 206 -1.18 1.75 25.39
C LEU A 206 -1.56 3.11 25.98
N SER A 207 -2.54 3.14 26.88
CA SER A 207 -2.83 4.40 27.56
C SER A 207 -1.77 4.70 28.61
N LEU A 208 -1.32 5.96 28.63
CA LEU A 208 -0.32 6.42 29.59
C LEU A 208 -0.96 7.13 30.80
N SER A 209 -2.29 7.22 30.85
CA SER A 209 -3.04 7.98 31.85
C SER A 209 -2.66 7.69 33.30
N LYS A 210 -2.31 6.43 33.59
CA LYS A 210 -1.95 5.91 34.92
C LYS A 210 -0.44 5.88 35.21
N LEU A 211 0.39 6.26 34.25
CA LEU A 211 1.84 6.33 34.43
C LEU A 211 2.24 7.70 34.98
N GLU A 212 3.32 7.70 35.76
CA GLU A 212 3.98 8.92 36.22
C GLU A 212 4.94 9.45 35.14
N ASP A 213 5.32 10.71 35.26
CA ASP A 213 6.33 11.30 34.39
C ASP A 213 7.70 10.67 34.71
N PRO A 214 8.40 10.07 33.72
CA PRO A 214 9.60 9.29 33.97
C PRO A 214 10.83 10.14 34.34
N HIS A 215 10.86 11.41 33.91
CA HIS A 215 11.93 12.36 34.19
C HIS A 215 11.36 13.78 34.23
N VAL A 216 12.06 14.72 34.88
CA VAL A 216 11.63 16.13 34.98
C VAL A 216 11.49 16.82 33.62
N ASP A 217 12.27 16.38 32.63
CA ASP A 217 12.29 16.95 31.26
C ASP A 217 11.31 16.25 30.31
N ILE A 218 10.53 15.29 30.82
CA ILE A 218 9.58 14.50 30.03
C ILE A 218 8.18 14.77 30.58
N VAL A 219 7.35 15.41 29.77
CA VAL A 219 5.98 15.75 30.16
C VAL A 219 5.00 14.78 29.51
N ARG A 220 4.17 14.10 30.31
CA ARG A 220 3.07 13.30 29.79
C ARG A 220 1.84 14.14 29.49
N ARG A 221 1.30 14.02 28.28
CA ARG A 221 0.04 14.64 27.85
C ARG A 221 -0.78 13.64 27.03
N GLY A 222 -1.91 13.21 27.59
CA GLY A 222 -2.71 12.14 26.98
C GLY A 222 -1.92 10.82 26.95
N ASP A 223 -1.85 10.19 25.78
CA ASP A 223 -1.12 8.93 25.55
C ASP A 223 0.25 9.15 24.89
N TYR A 224 0.85 10.33 25.12
CA TYR A 224 2.19 10.65 24.66
C TYR A 224 3.08 11.18 25.79
N PHE A 225 4.36 10.79 25.75
CA PHE A 225 5.44 11.49 26.44
C PHE A 225 6.10 12.48 25.49
N TYR A 226 6.37 13.69 25.95
CA TYR A 226 7.01 14.74 25.17
C TYR A 226 8.38 15.08 25.74
N HIS A 227 9.40 15.07 24.88
CA HIS A 227 10.69 15.70 25.14
C HIS A 227 10.62 17.08 24.52
N SER A 228 10.06 18.03 25.27
CA SER A 228 9.78 19.39 24.85
C SER A 228 9.60 20.27 26.08
N GLU A 229 10.09 21.50 26.03
CA GLU A 229 9.82 22.50 27.06
C GLU A 229 8.33 22.86 27.13
N ASN A 230 7.63 22.85 25.98
CA ASN A 230 6.21 23.18 25.89
C ASN A 230 5.47 22.34 24.84
N PRO A 231 4.85 21.22 25.25
CA PRO A 231 4.10 20.35 24.33
C PRO A 231 2.95 21.03 23.57
N LYS A 232 2.45 22.18 24.03
CA LYS A 232 1.38 22.93 23.35
C LYS A 232 1.91 23.74 22.16
N TYR A 233 3.18 24.12 22.19
CA TYR A 233 3.85 24.89 21.16
C TYR A 233 5.18 24.20 20.83
N PRO A 234 5.14 23.04 20.15
CA PRO A 234 6.32 22.25 19.90
C PRO A 234 7.29 22.99 18.96
N GLU A 235 8.58 22.80 19.19
CA GLU A 235 9.66 23.35 18.39
C GLU A 235 10.35 22.26 17.57
N VAL A 236 11.07 22.68 16.53
CA VAL A 236 11.75 21.74 15.64
C VAL A 236 12.82 20.98 16.40
N GLY A 237 12.70 19.65 16.41
CA GLY A 237 13.55 18.75 17.20
C GLY A 237 12.88 18.16 18.43
N ASP A 238 11.73 18.70 18.85
CA ASP A 238 10.94 18.10 19.93
C ASP A 238 10.50 16.69 19.55
N LEU A 239 10.44 15.80 20.53
CA LEU A 239 10.01 14.42 20.34
C LEU A 239 8.68 14.18 21.05
N ARG A 240 7.83 13.38 20.42
CA ARG A 240 6.68 12.75 21.08
C ARG A 240 6.79 11.24 20.94
N ILE A 241 6.48 10.54 22.02
CA ILE A 241 6.61 9.09 22.12
C ILE A 241 5.27 8.52 22.52
N SER A 242 4.81 7.52 21.78
CA SER A 242 3.66 6.70 22.14
C SER A 242 4.04 5.23 22.23
N PHE A 243 3.26 4.48 22.99
CA PHE A 243 3.45 3.04 23.17
C PHE A 243 2.27 2.26 22.60
N SER A 244 2.57 1.09 22.06
CA SER A 244 1.56 0.14 21.62
C SER A 244 2.00 -1.28 21.92
N TYR A 245 1.05 -2.19 22.09
CA TYR A 245 1.33 -3.58 22.41
C TYR A 245 0.48 -4.53 21.58
N ALA A 246 0.98 -5.74 21.36
CA ALA A 246 0.26 -6.81 20.67
C ALA A 246 0.32 -8.10 21.49
N GLY A 247 -0.77 -8.87 21.47
CA GLY A 247 -0.90 -10.12 22.23
C GLY A 247 -0.74 -9.95 23.75
N LEU A 248 -1.73 -9.34 24.43
CA LEU A 248 -1.73 -9.24 25.89
C LEU A 248 -1.71 -10.64 26.52
N SER A 249 -0.83 -10.83 27.50
CA SER A 249 -0.61 -12.09 28.21
C SER A 249 -1.11 -11.98 29.64
N GLY A 250 -2.14 -12.74 29.98
CA GLY A 250 -2.78 -12.64 31.29
C GLY A 250 -3.78 -11.50 31.39
N ASP A 251 -4.53 -11.53 32.48
CA ASP A 251 -5.59 -10.56 32.72
C ASP A 251 -4.98 -9.36 33.44
N ASP A 252 -5.17 -8.19 32.83
CA ASP A 252 -4.72 -6.92 33.35
C ASP A 252 -5.95 -6.07 33.70
N PRO A 253 -6.02 -5.48 34.90
CA PRO A 253 -7.17 -4.65 35.30
C PRO A 253 -7.47 -3.49 34.36
N ASP A 254 -6.46 -2.99 33.64
CA ASP A 254 -6.54 -1.79 32.82
C ASP A 254 -6.63 -2.10 31.33
N LEU A 255 -5.92 -3.14 30.89
CA LEU A 255 -5.84 -3.54 29.48
C LEU A 255 -6.85 -4.64 29.11
N GLY A 256 -7.44 -5.29 30.10
CA GLY A 256 -8.46 -6.32 29.94
C GLY A 256 -7.90 -7.76 29.98
N PRO A 257 -8.69 -8.75 29.54
CA PRO A 257 -8.31 -10.14 29.63
C PRO A 257 -7.22 -10.52 28.64
N ALA A 258 -6.53 -11.63 28.91
CA ALA A 258 -5.52 -12.19 28.02
C ALA A 258 -6.07 -12.37 26.59
N HIS A 259 -5.27 -11.98 25.60
CA HIS A 259 -5.69 -12.13 24.21
C HIS A 259 -5.71 -13.61 23.80
N VAL A 260 -6.86 -14.05 23.31
CA VAL A 260 -7.06 -15.38 22.74
C VAL A 260 -6.68 -15.38 21.26
N VAL A 261 -5.99 -16.42 20.82
CA VAL A 261 -5.67 -16.65 19.41
C VAL A 261 -6.04 -18.06 19.00
N THR A 262 -6.38 -18.22 17.73
CA THR A 262 -6.49 -19.51 17.05
C THR A 262 -5.23 -19.76 16.24
N VAL A 263 -4.60 -20.91 16.43
CA VAL A 263 -3.40 -21.34 15.72
C VAL A 263 -3.67 -22.63 14.98
N ILE A 264 -3.23 -22.70 13.72
CA ILE A 264 -3.18 -23.93 12.94
C ILE A 264 -1.73 -24.14 12.50
N ALA A 265 -1.11 -25.17 13.07
CA ALA A 265 0.31 -25.45 12.91
C ALA A 265 0.58 -26.94 13.12
N ARG A 266 1.78 -27.42 12.74
CA ARG A 266 2.20 -28.79 13.03
C ARG A 266 2.68 -28.90 14.47
N GLN A 267 2.23 -29.91 15.19
CA GLN A 267 2.80 -30.25 16.50
C GLN A 267 4.16 -30.94 16.31
N ARG A 268 5.18 -30.44 17.01
CA ARG A 268 6.48 -31.10 17.17
C ARG A 268 6.87 -31.07 18.64
N GLY A 269 6.58 -32.14 19.37
CA GLY A 269 6.59 -32.14 20.83
C GLY A 269 5.65 -31.06 21.36
N ASP A 270 6.20 -30.16 22.17
CA ASP A 270 5.52 -28.98 22.71
C ASP A 270 5.59 -27.74 21.79
N GLN A 271 6.19 -27.83 20.60
CA GLN A 271 6.33 -26.69 19.69
C GLN A 271 5.31 -26.70 18.55
N LEU A 272 4.79 -25.51 18.22
CA LEU A 272 3.94 -25.27 17.06
C LEU A 272 4.76 -24.70 15.92
N VAL A 273 5.03 -25.53 14.92
CA VAL A 273 5.94 -25.24 13.80
C VAL A 273 5.21 -25.27 12.46
N PRO A 274 5.81 -24.71 11.39
CA PRO A 274 5.23 -24.81 10.04
C PRO A 274 4.96 -26.26 9.61
N TYR A 275 3.81 -26.48 8.99
CA TYR A 275 3.48 -27.74 8.33
C TYR A 275 3.84 -27.66 6.85
N SER A 276 4.61 -28.60 6.33
CA SER A 276 4.93 -28.68 4.89
C SER A 276 3.88 -29.54 4.18
N THR A 277 3.18 -28.97 3.21
CA THR A 277 2.21 -29.70 2.38
C THR A 277 2.90 -30.55 1.32
N LYS A 278 2.16 -31.48 0.71
CA LYS A 278 2.67 -32.30 -0.40
C LYS A 278 3.12 -31.46 -1.60
N SER A 279 2.53 -30.28 -1.77
CA SER A 279 2.88 -29.32 -2.82
C SER A 279 4.17 -28.54 -2.54
N GLY A 280 4.78 -28.70 -1.36
CA GLY A 280 6.01 -28.01 -0.96
C GLY A 280 5.79 -26.63 -0.32
N ASP A 281 4.54 -26.19 -0.17
CA ASP A 281 4.19 -24.94 0.50
C ASP A 281 4.08 -25.16 2.03
N SER A 282 4.28 -24.11 2.83
CA SER A 282 4.20 -24.19 4.29
C SER A 282 2.90 -23.58 4.83
N LEU A 283 2.12 -24.38 5.57
CA LEU A 283 0.93 -23.94 6.28
C LEU A 283 1.31 -23.57 7.72
N LEU A 284 1.09 -22.29 8.05
CA LEU A 284 1.25 -21.73 9.39
C LEU A 284 0.26 -20.57 9.54
N LEU A 285 -0.82 -20.78 10.29
CA LEU A 285 -1.88 -19.80 10.45
C LEU A 285 -2.01 -19.37 11.92
N LEU A 286 -2.24 -18.08 12.11
CA LEU A 286 -2.57 -17.48 13.40
C LEU A 286 -3.66 -16.43 13.16
N HIS A 287 -4.72 -16.50 13.95
CA HIS A 287 -5.80 -15.53 13.95
C HIS A 287 -6.05 -15.00 15.36
N HIS A 288 -6.42 -13.73 15.44
CA HIS A 288 -6.81 -13.09 16.69
C HIS A 288 -8.28 -13.37 17.00
N GLY A 289 -8.56 -14.01 18.14
CA GLY A 289 -9.89 -14.45 18.53
C GLY A 289 -10.03 -15.97 18.57
N ASP A 290 -11.23 -16.43 18.87
CA ASP A 290 -11.65 -17.81 19.06
C ASP A 290 -12.42 -18.32 17.84
N PHE A 291 -11.69 -18.71 16.80
CA PHE A 291 -12.28 -19.31 15.62
C PHE A 291 -12.07 -20.82 15.64
N SER A 292 -13.13 -21.60 15.40
CA SER A 292 -13.03 -23.07 15.30
C SER A 292 -12.82 -23.52 13.83
N ALA A 293 -13.89 -23.89 13.14
CA ALA A 293 -13.86 -24.30 11.74
C ALA A 293 -13.94 -23.09 10.76
N GLU A 294 -14.38 -21.93 11.23
CA GLU A 294 -14.56 -20.73 10.40
C GLU A 294 -13.23 -20.19 9.85
N VAL A 295 -12.09 -20.54 10.46
CA VAL A 295 -10.75 -20.10 10.02
C VAL A 295 -10.50 -20.41 8.54
N PHE A 296 -10.76 -21.65 8.13
CA PHE A 296 -10.52 -22.07 6.74
C PHE A 296 -11.46 -21.37 5.77
N HIS A 297 -12.73 -21.19 6.12
CA HIS A 297 -13.69 -20.45 5.31
C HIS A 297 -13.31 -18.97 5.17
N ARG A 298 -12.81 -18.36 6.25
CA ARG A 298 -12.34 -16.98 6.26
C ARG A 298 -11.09 -16.81 5.38
N GLU A 299 -10.14 -17.73 5.47
CA GLU A 299 -8.95 -17.75 4.63
C GLU A 299 -9.30 -17.96 3.15
N GLN A 300 -10.23 -18.86 2.85
CA GLN A 300 -10.69 -19.09 1.48
C GLN A 300 -11.42 -17.86 0.91
N LYS A 301 -12.27 -17.20 1.71
CA LYS A 301 -12.95 -15.96 1.32
C LYS A 301 -11.97 -14.81 1.10
N SER A 302 -11.00 -14.65 2.01
CA SER A 302 -9.93 -13.64 1.90
C SER A 302 -9.07 -13.88 0.65
N ASN A 303 -8.67 -15.13 0.41
CA ASN A 303 -7.93 -15.50 -0.79
C ASN A 303 -8.75 -15.24 -2.07
N SER A 304 -10.04 -15.58 -2.07
CA SER A 304 -10.94 -15.31 -3.18
C SER A 304 -11.08 -13.80 -3.45
N LEU A 305 -11.32 -13.00 -2.41
CA LEU A 305 -11.45 -11.54 -2.53
C LEU A 305 -10.16 -10.90 -3.04
N LYS A 306 -8.99 -11.27 -2.51
CA LYS A 306 -7.69 -10.80 -3.01
C LYS A 306 -7.51 -11.20 -4.47
N THR A 307 -7.84 -12.45 -4.82
CA THR A 307 -7.72 -12.94 -6.19
C THR A 307 -8.60 -12.13 -7.15
N TRP A 308 -9.85 -11.87 -6.78
CA TRP A 308 -10.77 -11.08 -7.58
C TRP A 308 -10.35 -9.61 -7.67
N GLY A 309 -9.88 -9.02 -6.57
CA GLY A 309 -9.33 -7.66 -6.55
C GLY A 309 -8.10 -7.50 -7.45
N LEU A 310 -7.14 -8.43 -7.38
CA LEU A 310 -5.97 -8.42 -8.28
C LEU A 310 -6.36 -8.69 -9.73
N ARG A 311 -7.35 -9.55 -9.99
CA ARG A 311 -7.90 -9.72 -11.35
C ARG A 311 -8.48 -8.40 -11.85
N ALA A 312 -9.32 -7.73 -11.06
CA ALA A 312 -9.90 -6.44 -11.43
C ALA A 312 -8.82 -5.38 -11.69
N ALA A 313 -7.81 -5.29 -10.83
CA ALA A 313 -6.66 -4.38 -11.03
C ALA A 313 -5.88 -4.72 -12.31
N GLY A 314 -5.66 -6.01 -12.60
CA GLY A 314 -5.05 -6.48 -13.83
C GLY A 314 -5.87 -6.11 -15.07
N TRP A 315 -7.19 -6.29 -15.04
CA TRP A 315 -8.10 -5.86 -16.11
C TRP A 315 -8.04 -4.35 -16.34
N VAL A 316 -8.02 -3.55 -15.28
CA VAL A 316 -7.87 -2.09 -15.36
C VAL A 316 -6.51 -1.72 -15.96
N ALA A 317 -5.42 -2.35 -15.53
CA ALA A 317 -4.09 -2.11 -16.10
C ALA A 317 -4.04 -2.48 -17.59
N MET A 318 -4.63 -3.62 -17.98
CA MET A 318 -4.73 -4.05 -19.38
C MET A 318 -5.52 -3.05 -20.22
N PHE A 319 -6.67 -2.59 -19.71
CA PHE A 319 -7.50 -1.59 -20.37
C PHE A 319 -6.75 -0.26 -20.53
N THR A 320 -6.09 0.22 -19.48
CA THR A 320 -5.28 1.45 -19.55
C THR A 320 -4.14 1.32 -20.55
N GLY A 321 -3.43 0.18 -20.56
CA GLY A 321 -2.36 -0.09 -21.53
C GLY A 321 -2.87 -0.03 -22.99
N LEU A 322 -4.01 -0.66 -23.28
CA LEU A 322 -4.61 -0.64 -24.62
C LEU A 322 -5.11 0.77 -25.02
N ASN A 323 -5.66 1.54 -24.08
CA ASN A 323 -6.05 2.94 -24.34
C ASN A 323 -4.85 3.82 -24.67
N LEU A 324 -3.73 3.66 -23.95
CA LEU A 324 -2.48 4.36 -24.25
C LEU A 324 -1.94 4.00 -25.64
N MET A 325 -2.01 2.71 -26.01
CA MET A 325 -1.60 2.23 -27.33
C MET A 325 -2.53 2.69 -28.48
N THR A 326 -3.83 2.85 -28.26
CA THR A 326 -4.78 3.26 -29.33
C THR A 326 -4.78 4.77 -29.58
N ARG A 327 -4.35 5.57 -28.60
CA ARG A 327 -4.27 7.04 -28.70
C ARG A 327 -3.30 7.49 -29.79
N ILE A 328 -2.20 6.75 -30.04
CA ILE A 328 -1.26 7.05 -31.14
C ILE A 328 -1.85 6.72 -32.50
N LEU A 329 -2.59 5.60 -32.63
CA LEU A 329 -3.27 5.22 -33.87
C LEU A 329 -4.24 6.31 -34.31
N TYR A 330 -4.98 6.89 -33.36
CA TYR A 330 -5.85 8.03 -33.64
C TYR A 330 -5.05 9.25 -34.13
N THR A 331 -3.98 9.65 -33.45
CA THR A 331 -3.16 10.81 -33.88
C THR A 331 -2.49 10.61 -35.23
N LEU A 332 -2.06 9.39 -35.54
CA LEU A 332 -1.48 9.03 -36.84
C LEU A 332 -2.55 9.01 -37.92
N VAL A 333 -3.72 8.41 -37.69
CA VAL A 333 -4.83 8.36 -38.66
C VAL A 333 -5.41 9.75 -38.92
N VAL A 334 -5.60 10.60 -37.91
CA VAL A 334 -6.09 11.98 -38.09
C VAL A 334 -5.11 12.84 -38.88
N LYS A 335 -3.79 12.66 -38.73
CA LYS A 335 -2.78 13.41 -39.50
C LYS A 335 -2.49 12.83 -40.89
N ILE A 336 -2.48 11.51 -41.06
CA ILE A 336 -2.25 10.85 -42.35
C ILE A 336 -3.52 10.89 -43.21
N GLY A 337 -4.71 10.93 -42.60
CA GLY A 337 -6.01 11.06 -43.26
C GLY A 337 -6.35 12.47 -43.77
N PHE A 338 -5.52 13.48 -43.52
CA PHE A 338 -5.65 14.83 -44.05
C PHE A 338 -4.54 15.13 -45.07
N ASN A 339 -4.46 14.32 -46.13
CA ASN A 339 -3.67 14.64 -47.32
C ASN A 339 -4.38 14.28 -48.64
N PHE A 340 -5.70 14.08 -48.61
CA PHE A 340 -6.52 13.81 -49.80
C PHE A 340 -7.42 14.99 -50.21
N ALA A 341 -6.99 16.22 -49.96
CA ALA A 341 -7.71 17.44 -50.38
C ALA A 341 -6.80 18.46 -51.09
N SER A 342 -5.76 18.01 -51.78
CA SER A 342 -4.95 18.87 -52.65
C SER A 342 -4.51 18.13 -53.92
N CYS A 343 -5.48 17.73 -54.73
CA CYS A 343 -5.28 17.38 -56.14
C CYS A 343 -6.62 17.57 -56.89
N SER A 344 -7.01 18.82 -57.08
CA SER A 344 -8.09 19.20 -57.99
C SER A 344 -7.93 20.67 -58.39
N GLU A 345 -6.80 21.00 -59.01
CA GLU A 345 -6.64 22.26 -59.74
C GLU A 345 -5.77 21.98 -60.96
N ALA A 346 -6.37 21.31 -61.94
CA ALA A 346 -5.89 21.30 -63.32
C ALA A 346 -6.95 20.67 -64.25
N VAL A 347 -8.06 21.36 -64.53
CA VAL A 347 -8.72 21.35 -65.85
C VAL A 347 -9.55 22.64 -65.98
N ASP A 348 -9.00 23.62 -66.68
CA ASP A 348 -9.78 24.68 -67.34
C ASP A 348 -10.42 24.07 -68.60
N GLY A 349 -11.75 24.21 -68.77
CA GLY A 349 -12.39 23.97 -70.07
C GLY A 349 -13.79 23.36 -70.06
N LYS A 350 -14.81 24.23 -70.11
CA LYS A 350 -16.10 24.11 -70.83
C LYS A 350 -16.97 22.82 -70.68
N SER A 351 -18.10 23.05 -70.00
CA SER A 351 -19.50 22.78 -70.40
C SER A 351 -20.05 21.34 -70.60
N VAL A 352 -21.20 21.13 -69.95
CA VAL A 352 -22.39 20.31 -70.33
C VAL A 352 -22.61 18.92 -69.67
N HIS A 353 -23.76 18.85 -68.97
CA HIS A 353 -24.69 17.75 -68.65
C HIS A 353 -24.39 16.59 -67.67
N SER A 354 -25.44 16.37 -66.85
CA SER A 354 -25.97 15.14 -66.23
C SER A 354 -25.28 14.52 -65.00
N ALA A 355 -26.06 14.47 -63.91
CA ALA A 355 -25.91 13.58 -62.75
C ALA A 355 -26.13 12.10 -63.19
N PRO A 356 -25.77 11.03 -62.41
CA PRO A 356 -26.19 10.86 -61.01
C PRO A 356 -25.21 10.14 -60.03
N THR A 357 -25.53 10.26 -58.73
CA THR A 357 -25.29 9.31 -57.61
C THR A 357 -23.90 8.72 -57.34
N ALA A 358 -23.31 9.07 -56.20
CA ALA A 358 -22.76 8.11 -55.22
C ALA A 358 -22.58 8.80 -53.85
N GLN A 359 -23.24 8.24 -52.84
CA GLN A 359 -23.24 8.69 -51.46
C GLN A 359 -22.41 7.67 -50.64
N VAL A 360 -21.69 8.15 -49.60
CA VAL A 360 -21.12 7.38 -48.45
C VAL A 360 -19.66 6.86 -48.66
N PRO A 361 -18.69 7.21 -47.76
CA PRO A 361 -18.54 6.54 -46.45
C PRO A 361 -18.15 7.44 -45.26
N LEU A 362 -19.09 7.61 -44.32
CA LEU A 362 -18.84 8.12 -42.95
C LEU A 362 -19.36 7.15 -41.86
N LEU A 363 -19.95 6.03 -42.25
CA LEU A 363 -20.67 5.10 -41.36
C LEU A 363 -19.83 3.90 -40.86
N THR A 364 -18.61 3.69 -41.37
CA THR A 364 -17.84 2.47 -41.07
C THR A 364 -17.04 2.56 -39.76
N CYS A 365 -16.66 3.76 -39.31
CA CYS A 365 -15.81 3.92 -38.12
C CYS A 365 -16.58 3.87 -36.79
N CYS A 366 -17.86 4.29 -36.77
CA CYS A 366 -18.67 4.25 -35.56
C CYS A 366 -19.13 2.82 -35.19
N ARG A 367 -19.18 1.90 -36.17
CA ARG A 367 -19.58 0.50 -35.93
C ARG A 367 -18.53 -0.34 -35.21
N ILE A 368 -17.24 -0.01 -35.32
CA ILE A 368 -16.16 -0.80 -34.68
C ILE A 368 -16.12 -0.57 -33.16
N ARG A 369 -16.41 0.66 -32.71
CA ARG A 369 -16.49 0.98 -31.28
C ARG A 369 -17.72 0.36 -30.61
N SER A 370 -18.84 0.30 -31.33
CA SER A 370 -20.09 -0.28 -30.82
C SER A 370 -20.13 -1.80 -30.89
N CYS A 371 -19.54 -2.44 -31.92
CA CYS A 371 -19.49 -3.91 -31.99
C CYS A 371 -18.63 -4.52 -30.88
N PHE A 372 -17.50 -3.90 -30.51
CA PHE A 372 -16.63 -4.41 -29.45
C PHE A 372 -17.28 -4.31 -28.06
N LEU A 373 -18.04 -3.23 -27.80
CA LEU A 373 -18.81 -3.07 -26.56
C LEU A 373 -19.97 -4.06 -26.48
N PHE A 374 -20.59 -4.42 -27.60
CA PHE A 374 -21.72 -5.36 -27.63
C PHE A 374 -21.28 -6.82 -27.48
N GLU A 375 -20.14 -7.22 -28.06
CA GLU A 375 -19.58 -8.57 -27.90
C GLU A 375 -19.05 -8.81 -26.48
N VAL A 376 -18.41 -7.80 -25.87
CA VAL A 376 -17.97 -7.90 -24.46
C VAL A 376 -19.18 -7.99 -23.53
N ALA A 377 -20.23 -7.18 -23.72
CA ALA A 377 -21.44 -7.26 -22.90
C ALA A 377 -22.20 -8.59 -23.05
N ALA A 378 -22.26 -9.16 -24.26
CA ALA A 378 -22.90 -10.45 -24.52
C ALA A 378 -22.11 -11.63 -23.91
N THR A 379 -20.78 -11.52 -23.84
CA THR A 379 -19.92 -12.56 -23.26
C THR A 379 -19.97 -12.52 -21.72
N THR A 380 -20.08 -11.35 -21.12
CA THR A 380 -20.23 -11.20 -19.65
C THR A 380 -21.59 -11.71 -19.17
N LYS A 381 -22.67 -11.56 -19.96
CA LYS A 381 -24.00 -12.07 -19.59
C LYS A 381 -24.08 -13.60 -19.60
N ARG A 382 -23.42 -14.28 -20.56
CA ARG A 382 -23.37 -15.75 -20.62
C ARG A 382 -22.51 -16.40 -19.52
N TYR A 383 -21.62 -15.65 -18.88
CA TYR A 383 -20.78 -16.15 -17.78
C TYR A 383 -21.37 -15.90 -16.38
N LEU A 384 -22.43 -15.09 -16.28
CA LEU A 384 -23.13 -14.81 -15.03
C LEU A 384 -24.41 -15.68 -14.84
N GLU A 385 -24.84 -16.40 -15.88
CA GLU A 385 -25.99 -17.32 -15.86
C GLU A 385 -25.57 -18.82 -15.75
N LYS A 386 -24.29 -19.10 -15.51
CA LYS A 386 -23.74 -20.41 -15.11
C LYS A 386 -22.90 -20.23 -13.86
#